data_AF-A0A2P4SED7-F1
#
_entry.id   AF-A0A2P4SED7-F1
#
_cell.length_a   1.000
_cell.length_b   1.000
_cell.length_c   1.000
_cell.angle_alpha   90.00
_cell.angle_beta   90.00
_cell.angle_gamma   90.00
#
_symmetry.space_group_name_H-M   'P 1'
#
loop_
_entity.id
_entity.type
_entity.pdbx_description
1 polymer ?
#
loop_
_entity_poly.entity_id
_entity_poly.type
_entity_poly.pdbx_seq_one_letter_code
_entity_poly.pdbx_strand_id
1 'polypeptide(L)'
;MLPAALRRWLRRPKRSDPRLLSQFFFADERVTRVVADINGLDAELDPQQYLVLLNQLHLSQAQLLAVIERIMEECIPTQRHSRDYLVKFPEELLVDNLGNHVLFAAECLLAGTFLEVEEAEGAQLRPRARNLLCSLELVRALLREQSLSQPSTYPEPVRAALIQFDRLFAEFELSYVSSLVAVKSPDEIYRQQEIIVLFCETVERALRLGYLTQEMIDGYEPLLMFTIPRLAIISGLLIYPEGPLSLERSPEQMSRVFSPFYNLLMKISPQHPPGPWLEATPGPRCSELRSHYSSTRDMLHTLFVCISGVADQLQTNFASDLRSILKTVFKIVASPAETSEETGGGSSA
;
A
#
# COMPACT_ATOMS: atom_id res chain seq x y z
N MET A 1 -51.60 -1.98 -19.88
CA MET A 1 -50.31 -1.43 -19.42
C MET A 1 -50.10 -1.83 -17.97
N LEU A 2 -49.22 -2.79 -17.67
CA LEU A 2 -48.97 -3.21 -16.28
C LEU A 2 -48.32 -2.05 -15.50
N PRO A 3 -48.74 -1.78 -14.24
CA PRO A 3 -48.15 -0.74 -13.41
C PRO A 3 -46.63 -0.88 -13.35
N ALA A 4 -45.90 0.23 -13.37
CA ALA A 4 -44.42 0.21 -13.33
C ALA A 4 -43.89 -0.59 -12.13
N ALA A 5 -44.58 -0.53 -10.98
CA ALA A 5 -44.27 -1.32 -9.79
C ALA A 5 -44.42 -2.84 -10.02
N LEU A 6 -45.46 -3.28 -10.74
CA LEU A 6 -45.69 -4.70 -11.03
C LEU A 6 -44.64 -5.25 -12.00
N ARG A 7 -44.20 -4.44 -12.97
CA ARG A 7 -43.11 -4.78 -13.89
C ARG A 7 -41.75 -4.87 -13.18
N ARG A 8 -41.48 -3.97 -12.22
CA ARG A 8 -40.28 -4.02 -11.39
C ARG A 8 -40.26 -5.25 -10.48
N TRP A 9 -41.42 -5.64 -9.94
CA TRP A 9 -41.55 -6.85 -9.13
C TRP A 9 -41.31 -8.13 -9.94
N LEU A 10 -41.87 -8.22 -11.16
CA LEU A 10 -41.69 -9.37 -12.05
C LEU A 10 -40.26 -9.53 -12.60
N ARG A 11 -39.47 -8.45 -12.66
CA ARG A 11 -38.09 -8.45 -13.18
C ARG A 11 -37.02 -8.53 -12.08
N ARG A 12 -37.42 -8.79 -10.84
CA ARG A 12 -36.48 -8.95 -9.73
C ARG A 12 -35.54 -10.13 -9.99
N PRO A 13 -34.21 -9.98 -9.82
CA PRO A 13 -33.27 -11.07 -9.98
C PRO A 13 -33.48 -12.16 -8.91
N LYS A 14 -33.08 -13.40 -9.21
CA LYS A 14 -33.14 -14.52 -8.26
C LYS A 14 -31.95 -14.44 -7.31
N ARG A 15 -32.15 -14.73 -6.02
CA ARG A 15 -31.06 -14.74 -5.00
C ARG A 15 -29.92 -15.73 -5.32
N SER A 16 -30.20 -16.76 -6.13
CA SER A 16 -29.23 -17.76 -6.56
C SER A 16 -28.49 -17.41 -7.86
N ASP A 17 -28.77 -16.25 -8.47
CA ASP A 17 -28.12 -15.83 -9.71
C ASP A 17 -26.71 -15.29 -9.42
N PRO A 18 -25.64 -15.91 -9.98
CA PRO A 18 -24.26 -15.52 -9.72
C PRO A 18 -23.84 -14.21 -10.42
N ARG A 19 -24.66 -13.62 -11.29
CA ARG A 19 -24.29 -12.38 -12.02
C ARG A 19 -24.03 -11.20 -11.08
N LEU A 20 -23.06 -10.35 -11.42
CA LEU A 20 -22.69 -9.17 -10.62
C LEU A 20 -23.86 -8.21 -10.38
N LEU A 21 -24.70 -7.95 -11.39
CA LEU A 21 -25.89 -7.11 -11.25
C LEU A 21 -26.93 -7.68 -10.26
N SER A 22 -27.02 -9.01 -10.15
CA SER A 22 -27.88 -9.66 -9.15
C SER A 22 -27.29 -9.49 -7.75
N GLN A 23 -25.99 -9.76 -7.59
CA GLN A 23 -25.27 -9.53 -6.34
C GLN A 23 -25.40 -8.07 -5.87
N PHE A 24 -25.27 -7.12 -6.81
CA PHE A 24 -25.43 -5.69 -6.56
C PHE A 24 -26.83 -5.38 -6.05
N PHE A 25 -27.88 -5.87 -6.72
CA PHE A 25 -29.27 -5.61 -6.34
C PHE A 25 -29.54 -6.00 -4.88
N PHE A 26 -29.08 -7.17 -4.45
CA PHE A 26 -29.28 -7.63 -3.07
C PHE A 26 -28.40 -6.91 -2.05
N ALA A 27 -27.16 -6.57 -2.41
CA ALA A 27 -26.27 -5.76 -1.56
C ALA A 27 -26.85 -4.36 -1.33
N ASP A 28 -27.33 -3.72 -2.39
CA ASP A 28 -27.96 -2.40 -2.33
C ASP A 28 -29.30 -2.43 -1.56
N GLU A 29 -30.14 -3.45 -1.77
CA GLU A 29 -31.38 -3.63 -0.98
C GLU A 29 -31.08 -3.80 0.52
N ARG A 30 -29.98 -4.48 0.86
CA ARG A 30 -29.54 -4.64 2.26
C ARG A 30 -29.16 -3.29 2.87
N VAL A 31 -28.37 -2.48 2.17
CA VAL A 31 -28.00 -1.12 2.65
C VAL A 31 -29.26 -0.28 2.84
N THR A 32 -30.15 -0.23 1.85
CA THR A 32 -31.41 0.54 1.96
C THR A 32 -32.28 0.08 3.12
N ARG A 33 -32.34 -1.22 3.40
CA ARG A 33 -33.10 -1.75 4.54
C ARG A 33 -32.49 -1.30 5.87
N VAL A 34 -31.18 -1.48 6.06
CA VAL A 34 -30.51 -1.10 7.31
C VAL A 34 -30.62 0.41 7.56
N VAL A 35 -30.48 1.25 6.52
CA VAL A 35 -30.69 2.70 6.64
C VAL A 35 -32.12 3.03 7.06
N ALA A 36 -33.12 2.33 6.51
CA ALA A 36 -34.52 2.52 6.93
C ALA A 36 -34.75 2.11 8.39
N ASP A 37 -34.12 1.01 8.82
CA ASP A 37 -34.19 0.53 10.20
C ASP A 37 -33.53 1.53 11.17
N ILE A 38 -32.39 2.13 10.79
CA ILE A 38 -31.72 3.20 11.57
C ILE A 38 -32.61 4.43 11.68
N ASN A 39 -33.18 4.91 10.56
CA ASN A 39 -34.04 6.10 10.55
C ASN A 39 -35.35 5.92 11.32
N GLY A 40 -35.81 4.67 11.47
CA GLY A 40 -36.99 4.32 12.27
C GLY A 40 -36.69 4.13 13.76
N LEU A 41 -35.42 4.13 14.16
CA LEU A 41 -34.98 3.92 15.53
C LEU A 41 -34.79 5.26 16.25
N ASP A 42 -35.29 5.35 17.47
CA ASP A 42 -34.95 6.44 18.39
C ASP A 42 -33.65 6.06 19.13
N ALA A 43 -32.56 6.71 18.75
CA ALA A 43 -31.22 6.44 19.30
C ALA A 43 -31.12 6.81 20.80
N GLU A 44 -31.99 7.68 21.32
CA GLU A 44 -31.99 8.04 22.74
C GLU A 44 -32.64 6.93 23.60
N LEU A 45 -33.59 6.19 23.02
CA LEU A 45 -34.33 5.13 23.72
C LEU A 45 -33.62 3.77 23.65
N ASP A 46 -32.89 3.47 22.57
CA ASP A 46 -32.16 2.20 22.42
C ASP A 46 -30.78 2.38 21.76
N PRO A 47 -29.78 2.87 22.52
CA PRO A 47 -28.44 3.10 22.00
C PRO A 47 -27.70 1.80 21.62
N GLN A 48 -28.04 0.66 22.26
CA GLN A 48 -27.41 -0.62 21.93
C GLN A 48 -27.85 -1.11 20.56
N GLN A 49 -29.16 -1.04 20.28
CA GLN A 49 -29.68 -1.41 18.96
C GLN A 49 -29.17 -0.47 17.87
N TYR A 50 -29.01 0.83 18.15
CA TYR A 50 -28.40 1.79 17.22
C TYR A 50 -26.97 1.36 16.82
N LEU A 51 -26.12 0.98 17.79
CA LEU A 51 -24.76 0.50 17.51
C LEU A 51 -24.74 -0.79 16.70
N VAL A 52 -25.67 -1.72 16.96
CA VAL A 52 -25.81 -2.96 16.18
C VAL A 52 -26.17 -2.63 14.73
N LEU A 53 -27.14 -1.75 14.50
CA LEU A 53 -27.54 -1.32 13.16
C LEU A 53 -26.43 -0.56 12.43
N LEU A 54 -25.66 0.28 13.14
CA LEU A 54 -24.51 0.99 12.57
C LEU A 54 -23.41 0.02 12.09
N ASN A 55 -23.14 -1.04 12.86
CA ASN A 55 -22.21 -2.08 12.45
C ASN A 55 -22.76 -2.89 11.25
N GLN A 56 -24.07 -3.20 11.25
CA GLN A 56 -24.71 -3.85 10.10
C GLN A 56 -24.65 -2.98 8.85
N LEU A 57 -24.77 -1.65 9.00
CA LEU A 57 -24.65 -0.70 7.91
C LEU A 57 -23.25 -0.76 7.32
N HIS A 58 -22.20 -0.67 8.14
CA HIS A 58 -20.80 -0.80 7.70
C HIS A 58 -20.55 -2.08 6.91
N LEU A 59 -20.97 -3.23 7.45
CA LEU A 59 -20.79 -4.51 6.77
C LEU A 59 -21.55 -4.57 5.43
N SER A 60 -22.74 -3.97 5.37
CA SER A 60 -23.53 -3.91 4.14
C SER A 60 -22.94 -2.95 3.09
N GLN A 61 -22.38 -1.82 3.51
CA GLN A 61 -21.67 -0.87 2.64
C GLN A 61 -20.39 -1.48 2.09
N ALA A 62 -19.62 -2.18 2.94
CA ALA A 62 -18.43 -2.91 2.51
C ALA A 62 -18.74 -3.94 1.42
N GLN A 63 -19.82 -4.71 1.61
CA GLN A 63 -20.30 -5.66 0.62
C GLN A 63 -20.74 -4.96 -0.68
N LEU A 64 -21.45 -3.83 -0.57
CA LEU A 64 -21.89 -3.05 -1.73
C LEU A 64 -20.68 -2.52 -2.53
N LEU A 65 -19.70 -1.93 -1.85
CA LEU A 65 -18.49 -1.39 -2.47
C LEU A 65 -17.69 -2.49 -3.17
N ALA A 66 -17.52 -3.65 -2.52
CA ALA A 66 -16.85 -4.79 -3.12
C ALA A 66 -17.53 -5.30 -4.41
N VAL A 67 -18.86 -5.26 -4.48
CA VAL A 67 -19.57 -5.61 -5.72
C VAL A 67 -19.41 -4.53 -6.78
N ILE A 68 -19.42 -3.24 -6.40
CA ILE A 68 -19.18 -2.13 -7.34
C ILE A 68 -17.76 -2.20 -7.91
N GLU A 69 -16.74 -2.48 -7.09
CA GLU A 69 -15.35 -2.73 -7.51
C GLU A 69 -15.28 -3.79 -8.60
N ARG A 70 -15.91 -4.96 -8.37
CA ARG A 70 -15.97 -6.05 -9.36
C ARG A 70 -16.71 -5.65 -10.64
N ILE A 71 -17.77 -4.85 -10.52
CA ILE A 71 -18.46 -4.29 -11.69
C ILE A 71 -17.53 -3.33 -12.46
N MET A 72 -16.73 -2.52 -11.76
CA MET A 72 -15.77 -1.62 -12.40
C MET A 72 -14.64 -2.39 -13.10
N GLU A 73 -14.17 -3.50 -12.52
CA GLU A 73 -13.20 -4.40 -13.16
C GLU A 73 -13.72 -4.97 -14.49
N GLU A 74 -15.01 -5.37 -14.56
CA GLU A 74 -15.63 -5.87 -15.79
C GLU A 74 -15.96 -4.74 -16.79
N CYS A 75 -16.44 -3.61 -16.27
CA CYS A 75 -17.00 -2.54 -17.08
C CYS A 75 -15.93 -1.58 -17.61
N ILE A 76 -15.00 -1.13 -16.77
CA ILE A 76 -14.05 -0.05 -17.06
C ILE A 76 -12.58 -0.44 -16.74
N PRO A 77 -12.08 -1.61 -17.19
CA PRO A 77 -10.78 -2.15 -16.76
C PRO A 77 -9.60 -1.22 -17.06
N THR A 78 -9.63 -0.48 -18.17
CA THR A 78 -8.53 0.41 -18.60
C THR A 78 -8.78 1.89 -18.29
N GLN A 79 -9.91 2.23 -17.68
CA GLN A 79 -10.33 3.60 -17.40
C GLN A 79 -10.37 3.91 -15.89
N ARG A 80 -9.92 2.97 -15.06
CA ARG A 80 -9.72 3.17 -13.62
C ARG A 80 -8.70 4.29 -13.39
N HIS A 81 -9.01 5.16 -12.44
CA HIS A 81 -8.12 6.21 -12.00
C HIS A 81 -6.93 5.61 -11.25
N SER A 82 -5.72 6.02 -11.63
CA SER A 82 -4.49 5.53 -11.00
C SER A 82 -4.52 5.74 -9.48
N ARG A 83 -3.96 4.76 -8.77
CA ARG A 83 -3.75 4.79 -7.31
C ARG A 83 -2.27 4.75 -6.93
N ASP A 84 -1.43 5.28 -7.82
CA ASP A 84 0.01 5.47 -7.55
C ASP A 84 0.27 6.31 -6.30
N TYR A 85 -0.67 7.17 -5.90
CA TYR A 85 -0.57 7.95 -4.67
C TYR A 85 -0.53 7.09 -3.40
N LEU A 86 -0.94 5.82 -3.44
CA LEU A 86 -0.85 4.91 -2.29
C LEU A 86 0.59 4.72 -1.82
N VAL A 87 1.59 4.91 -2.70
CA VAL A 87 3.01 4.90 -2.32
C VAL A 87 3.37 5.97 -1.28
N LYS A 88 2.55 7.04 -1.21
CA LYS A 88 2.73 8.13 -0.24
C LYS A 88 2.23 7.76 1.14
N PHE A 89 1.34 6.78 1.25
CA PHE A 89 0.69 6.43 2.51
C PHE A 89 1.61 5.57 3.39
N PRO A 90 1.53 5.72 4.72
CA PRO A 90 2.11 4.76 5.65
C PRO A 90 1.57 3.34 5.41
N GLU A 91 2.41 2.32 5.55
CA GLU A 91 1.99 0.93 5.31
C GLU A 91 0.90 0.47 6.27
N GLU A 92 0.85 1.03 7.48
CA GLU A 92 -0.13 0.72 8.51
C GLU A 92 -1.56 1.10 8.11
N LEU A 93 -1.72 2.00 7.12
CA LEU A 93 -3.02 2.39 6.58
C LEU A 93 -3.45 1.56 5.38
N LEU A 94 -2.50 0.85 4.73
CA LEU A 94 -2.76 0.03 3.54
C LEU A 94 -3.38 -1.35 3.89
N VAL A 95 -4.10 -1.45 5.01
CA VAL A 95 -4.78 -2.65 5.48
C VAL A 95 -6.03 -2.91 4.62
N ASP A 96 -6.43 -4.18 4.53
CA ASP A 96 -7.74 -4.56 3.99
C ASP A 96 -8.83 -3.67 4.64
N ASN A 97 -9.66 -3.04 3.80
CA ASN A 97 -10.78 -2.13 4.14
C ASN A 97 -10.51 -0.62 4.20
N LEU A 98 -9.35 -0.10 3.75
CA LEU A 98 -9.15 1.36 3.66
C LEU A 98 -10.32 2.07 2.93
N GLY A 99 -10.76 1.53 1.79
CA GLY A 99 -11.89 2.10 1.06
C GLY A 99 -13.19 2.19 1.86
N ASN A 100 -13.47 1.20 2.72
CA ASN A 100 -14.66 1.23 3.58
C ASN A 100 -14.55 2.32 4.64
N HIS A 101 -13.37 2.46 5.27
CA HIS A 101 -13.11 3.53 6.23
C HIS A 101 -13.21 4.91 5.58
N VAL A 102 -12.69 5.06 4.36
CA VAL A 102 -12.79 6.31 3.59
C VAL A 102 -14.25 6.66 3.30
N LEU A 103 -15.06 5.69 2.90
CA LEU A 103 -16.49 5.92 2.66
C LEU A 103 -17.22 6.32 3.94
N PHE A 104 -16.96 5.64 5.05
CA PHE A 104 -17.52 6.00 6.35
C PHE A 104 -17.08 7.40 6.80
N ALA A 105 -15.82 7.76 6.59
CA ALA A 105 -15.32 9.09 6.88
C ALA A 105 -16.04 10.18 6.07
N ALA A 106 -16.35 9.92 4.80
CA ALA A 106 -17.15 10.83 3.98
C ALA A 106 -18.55 11.04 4.57
N GLU A 107 -19.20 9.99 5.05
CA GLU A 107 -20.52 10.06 5.69
C GLU A 107 -20.48 10.86 6.99
N CYS A 108 -19.49 10.59 7.86
CA CYS A 108 -19.27 11.33 9.09
C CYS A 108 -18.99 12.83 8.85
N LEU A 109 -18.19 13.17 7.84
CA LEU A 109 -17.91 14.57 7.48
C LEU A 109 -19.18 15.32 7.10
N LEU A 110 -20.14 14.67 6.43
CA LEU A 110 -21.41 15.29 6.06
C LEU A 110 -22.41 15.33 7.21
N ALA A 111 -22.38 14.32 8.08
CA ALA A 111 -23.21 14.28 9.28
C ALA A 111 -22.77 15.32 10.33
N GLY A 112 -21.57 15.89 10.18
CA GLY A 112 -21.00 16.82 11.17
C GLY A 112 -20.63 16.13 12.48
N THR A 113 -20.41 14.81 12.44
CA THR A 113 -19.95 14.03 13.58
C THR A 113 -18.45 14.19 13.75
N PHE A 114 -17.98 14.13 15.00
CA PHE A 114 -16.57 14.34 15.33
C PHE A 114 -15.68 13.34 14.57
N LEU A 115 -14.74 13.88 13.80
CA LEU A 115 -13.70 13.14 13.12
C LEU A 115 -12.35 13.61 13.65
N GLU A 116 -11.33 12.75 13.59
CA GLU A 116 -9.93 13.06 13.92
C GLU A 116 -9.28 14.02 12.89
N VAL A 117 -10.04 14.99 12.38
CA VAL A 117 -9.61 15.98 11.39
C VAL A 117 -9.86 17.36 11.97
N GLU A 118 -8.89 18.27 11.82
CA GLU A 118 -9.07 19.65 12.24
C GLU A 118 -10.23 20.32 11.49
N GLU A 119 -11.01 21.17 12.17
CA GLU A 119 -12.20 21.83 11.58
C GLU A 119 -11.91 22.58 10.27
N ALA A 120 -10.73 23.20 10.15
CA ALA A 120 -10.31 23.90 8.94
C ALA A 120 -10.09 22.95 7.75
N GLU A 121 -9.51 21.78 8.01
CA GLU A 121 -9.29 20.74 6.99
C GLU A 121 -10.59 20.01 6.66
N GLY A 122 -11.41 19.72 7.67
CA GLY A 122 -12.75 19.17 7.52
C GLY A 122 -13.62 20.04 6.61
N ALA A 123 -13.51 21.37 6.71
CA ALA A 123 -14.22 22.29 5.83
C ALA A 123 -13.83 22.17 4.35
N GLN A 124 -12.57 21.83 4.05
CA GLN A 124 -12.10 21.60 2.68
C GLN A 124 -12.50 20.21 2.15
N LEU A 125 -12.61 19.22 3.04
CA LEU A 125 -12.99 17.85 2.69
C LEU A 125 -14.50 17.69 2.50
N ARG A 126 -15.34 18.45 3.21
CA ARG A 126 -16.82 18.36 3.14
C ARG A 126 -17.38 18.45 1.70
N PRO A 127 -16.95 19.39 0.83
CA PRO A 127 -17.39 19.40 -0.57
C PRO A 127 -17.00 18.14 -1.36
N ARG A 128 -15.81 17.59 -1.10
CA ARG A 128 -15.32 16.35 -1.75
C ARG A 128 -16.10 15.14 -1.28
N ALA A 129 -16.36 15.03 0.03
CA ALA A 129 -17.22 14.00 0.62
C ALA A 129 -18.63 14.04 0.04
N ARG A 130 -19.22 15.24 -0.10
CA ARG A 130 -20.53 15.43 -0.75
C ARG A 130 -20.53 14.91 -2.19
N ASN A 131 -19.55 15.33 -2.99
CA ASN A 131 -19.46 14.90 -4.38
C ASN A 131 -19.31 13.39 -4.51
N LEU A 132 -18.47 12.77 -3.66
CA LEU A 132 -18.28 11.32 -3.61
C LEU A 132 -19.59 10.59 -3.31
N LEU A 133 -20.30 10.99 -2.24
CA LEU A 133 -21.53 10.33 -1.82
C LEU A 133 -22.67 10.52 -2.83
N CYS A 134 -22.82 11.72 -3.42
CA CYS A 134 -23.76 11.93 -4.52
C CYS A 134 -23.42 11.08 -5.76
N SER A 135 -22.14 10.91 -6.07
CA SER A 135 -21.71 10.04 -7.18
C SER A 135 -22.02 8.57 -6.89
N LEU A 136 -21.85 8.12 -5.64
CA LEU A 136 -22.22 6.77 -5.22
C LEU A 136 -23.73 6.54 -5.34
N GLU A 137 -24.55 7.51 -4.91
CA GLU A 137 -26.01 7.44 -5.06
C GLU A 137 -26.44 7.32 -6.54
N LEU A 138 -25.78 8.06 -7.44
CA LEU A 138 -26.03 7.98 -8.88
C LEU A 138 -25.68 6.58 -9.43
N VAL A 139 -24.49 6.07 -9.09
CA VAL A 139 -24.07 4.70 -9.47
C VAL A 139 -25.08 3.68 -8.97
N ARG A 140 -25.54 3.81 -7.72
CA ARG A 140 -26.54 2.91 -7.14
C ARG A 140 -27.85 2.95 -7.89
N ALA A 141 -28.34 4.14 -8.24
CA ALA A 141 -29.59 4.30 -8.98
C ALA A 141 -29.53 3.64 -10.37
N LEU A 142 -28.45 3.89 -11.11
CA LEU A 142 -28.25 3.37 -12.46
C LEU A 142 -28.07 1.83 -12.47
N LEU A 143 -27.23 1.30 -11.59
CA LEU A 143 -27.02 -0.15 -11.49
C LEU A 143 -28.29 -0.89 -11.01
N ARG A 144 -29.09 -0.27 -10.14
CA ARG A 144 -30.38 -0.81 -9.72
C ARG A 144 -31.35 -0.91 -10.88
N GLU A 145 -31.46 0.13 -11.72
CA GLU A 145 -32.30 0.08 -12.93
C GLU A 145 -31.80 -0.99 -13.92
N GLN A 146 -30.48 -1.09 -14.08
CA GLN A 146 -29.85 -2.07 -14.96
C GLN A 146 -30.10 -3.52 -14.51
N SER A 147 -30.06 -3.78 -13.20
CA SER A 147 -30.31 -5.10 -12.63
C SER A 147 -31.71 -5.66 -12.96
N LEU A 148 -32.70 -4.76 -13.16
CA LEU A 148 -34.06 -5.10 -13.53
C LEU A 148 -34.24 -5.29 -15.04
N SER A 149 -33.26 -4.91 -15.87
CA SER A 149 -33.38 -4.95 -17.33
C SER A 149 -32.60 -6.09 -17.98
N GLN A 150 -31.76 -6.81 -17.21
CA GLN A 150 -30.90 -7.92 -17.67
C GLN A 150 -30.12 -7.65 -18.99
N PRO A 151 -29.44 -6.50 -19.15
CA PRO A 151 -28.67 -6.26 -20.36
C PRO A 151 -27.40 -7.13 -20.39
N SER A 152 -26.95 -7.50 -21.60
CA SER A 152 -25.70 -8.23 -21.84
C SER A 152 -24.44 -7.36 -21.71
N THR A 153 -24.60 -6.04 -21.59
CA THR A 153 -23.49 -5.06 -21.58
C THR A 153 -23.87 -3.83 -20.75
N TYR A 154 -22.88 -3.16 -20.19
CA TYR A 154 -23.05 -1.90 -19.46
C TYR A 154 -23.22 -0.70 -20.42
N PRO A 155 -24.36 0.03 -20.34
CA PRO A 155 -24.60 1.23 -21.13
C PRO A 155 -23.61 2.36 -20.82
N GLU A 156 -23.44 3.29 -21.76
CA GLU A 156 -22.53 4.45 -21.62
C GLU A 156 -22.81 5.32 -20.38
N PRO A 157 -24.08 5.62 -20.00
CA PRO A 157 -24.36 6.37 -18.77
C PRO A 157 -23.85 5.67 -17.51
N VAL A 158 -23.89 4.33 -17.48
CA VAL A 158 -23.37 3.54 -16.34
C VAL A 158 -21.85 3.60 -16.32
N ARG A 159 -21.21 3.43 -17.48
CA ARG A 159 -19.75 3.56 -17.63
C ARG A 159 -19.27 4.93 -17.14
N ALA A 160 -19.86 6.01 -17.63
CA ALA A 160 -19.50 7.37 -17.25
C ALA A 160 -19.66 7.62 -15.73
N ALA A 161 -20.76 7.14 -15.14
CA ALA A 161 -20.98 7.28 -13.69
C ALA A 161 -19.96 6.49 -12.86
N LEU A 162 -19.57 5.29 -13.30
CA LEU A 162 -18.55 4.48 -12.63
C LEU A 162 -17.16 5.14 -12.71
N ILE A 163 -16.78 5.69 -13.86
CA ILE A 163 -15.51 6.43 -14.03
C ILE A 163 -15.48 7.65 -13.12
N GLN A 164 -16.58 8.40 -13.08
CA GLN A 164 -16.70 9.58 -12.22
C GLN A 164 -16.60 9.20 -10.74
N PHE A 165 -17.30 8.14 -10.32
CA PHE A 165 -17.22 7.63 -8.95
C PHE A 165 -15.81 7.19 -8.59
N ASP A 166 -15.16 6.38 -9.44
CA ASP A 166 -13.81 5.88 -9.21
C ASP A 166 -12.78 7.01 -9.06
N ARG A 167 -12.88 8.06 -9.89
CA ARG A 167 -12.06 9.26 -9.78
C ARG A 167 -12.32 10.03 -8.48
N LEU A 168 -13.59 10.32 -8.15
CA LEU A 168 -13.94 11.07 -6.94
C LEU A 168 -13.54 10.33 -5.67
N PHE A 169 -13.64 9.00 -5.68
CA PHE A 169 -13.18 8.14 -4.61
C PHE A 169 -11.67 8.28 -4.41
N ALA A 170 -10.90 8.27 -5.51
CA ALA A 170 -9.43 8.43 -5.48
C ALA A 170 -9.01 9.77 -4.89
N GLU A 171 -9.62 10.83 -5.40
CA GLU A 171 -9.32 12.20 -5.00
C GLU A 171 -9.66 12.41 -3.53
N PHE A 172 -10.80 11.88 -3.07
CA PHE A 172 -11.20 11.98 -1.66
C PHE A 172 -10.29 11.14 -0.75
N GLU A 173 -9.96 9.90 -1.12
CA GLU A 173 -9.06 9.02 -0.37
C GLU A 173 -7.69 9.68 -0.14
N LEU A 174 -7.06 10.19 -1.21
CA LEU A 174 -5.80 10.92 -1.12
C LEU A 174 -5.88 12.12 -0.19
N SER A 175 -6.95 12.91 -0.32
CA SER A 175 -7.12 14.13 0.47
C SER A 175 -7.34 13.84 1.95
N TYR A 176 -8.21 12.86 2.23
CA TYR A 176 -8.56 12.47 3.57
C TYR A 176 -7.36 11.91 4.32
N VAL A 177 -6.62 10.97 3.71
CA VAL A 177 -5.43 10.39 4.34
C VAL A 177 -4.34 11.45 4.53
N SER A 178 -4.15 12.36 3.57
CA SER A 178 -3.15 13.44 3.69
C SER A 178 -3.48 14.46 4.79
N SER A 179 -4.75 14.57 5.19
CA SER A 179 -5.21 15.38 6.32
C SER A 179 -5.01 14.69 7.67
N LEU A 180 -5.06 13.36 7.70
CA LEU A 180 -4.91 12.59 8.95
C LEU A 180 -3.45 12.33 9.31
N VAL A 181 -2.61 12.07 8.32
CA VAL A 181 -1.23 11.63 8.53
C VAL A 181 -0.26 12.33 7.58
N ALA A 182 0.96 12.53 8.05
CA ALA A 182 2.06 12.97 7.21
C ALA A 182 2.35 11.89 6.15
N VAL A 183 2.10 12.24 4.88
CA VAL A 183 2.39 11.40 3.73
C VAL A 183 3.80 11.65 3.19
N LYS A 184 4.39 10.64 2.55
CA LYS A 184 5.75 10.76 1.99
C LYS A 184 5.81 11.82 0.90
N SER A 185 6.81 12.68 1.00
CA SER A 185 7.19 13.63 -0.03
C SER A 185 7.78 12.91 -1.27
N PRO A 186 7.78 13.54 -2.46
CA PRO A 186 8.44 12.98 -3.64
C PRO A 186 9.91 12.62 -3.38
N ASP A 187 10.65 13.49 -2.68
CA ASP A 187 12.06 13.25 -2.36
C ASP A 187 12.27 12.05 -1.43
N GLU A 188 11.38 11.84 -0.44
CA GLU A 188 11.43 10.64 0.41
C GLU A 188 11.17 9.37 -0.39
N ILE A 189 10.23 9.41 -1.34
CA ILE A 189 9.94 8.27 -2.23
C ILE A 189 11.17 7.95 -3.09
N TYR A 190 11.79 8.96 -3.71
CA TYR A 190 13.01 8.77 -4.51
C TYR A 190 14.14 8.16 -3.68
N ARG A 191 14.41 8.69 -2.48
CA ARG A 191 15.46 8.14 -1.60
C ARG A 191 15.16 6.69 -1.16
N GLN A 192 13.89 6.35 -0.93
CA GLN A 192 13.50 4.97 -0.62
C GLN A 192 13.72 4.06 -1.83
N GLN A 193 13.41 4.52 -3.05
CA GLN A 193 13.65 3.76 -4.28
C GLN A 193 15.14 3.50 -4.51
N GLU A 194 16.02 4.46 -4.26
CA GLU A 194 17.47 4.24 -4.36
C GLU A 194 17.93 3.13 -3.41
N ILE A 195 17.37 3.06 -2.19
CA ILE A 195 17.66 1.95 -1.25
C ILE A 195 17.12 0.63 -1.79
N ILE A 196 15.92 0.60 -2.35
CA ILE A 196 15.34 -0.61 -2.97
C ILE A 196 16.27 -1.12 -4.07
N VAL A 197 16.75 -0.24 -4.95
CA VAL A 197 17.72 -0.59 -6.01
C VAL A 197 18.99 -1.18 -5.41
N LEU A 198 19.57 -0.53 -4.40
CA LEU A 198 20.75 -1.07 -3.70
C LEU A 198 20.49 -2.48 -3.14
N PHE A 199 19.32 -2.71 -2.55
CA PHE A 199 18.95 -4.01 -2.00
C PHE A 199 18.77 -5.06 -3.10
N CYS A 200 18.10 -4.73 -4.20
CA CYS A 200 17.95 -5.62 -5.36
C CYS A 200 19.32 -6.03 -5.92
N GLU A 201 20.17 -5.05 -6.22
CA GLU A 201 21.55 -5.25 -6.71
C GLU A 201 22.38 -6.13 -5.74
N THR A 202 22.21 -5.90 -4.44
CA THR A 202 22.85 -6.70 -3.39
C THR A 202 22.38 -8.16 -3.44
N VAL A 203 21.07 -8.40 -3.52
CA VAL A 203 20.49 -9.76 -3.57
C VAL A 203 20.92 -10.47 -4.84
N GLU A 204 20.81 -9.84 -6.00
CA GLU A 204 21.24 -10.42 -7.28
C GLU A 204 22.73 -10.79 -7.26
N ARG A 205 23.58 -9.92 -6.70
CA ARG A 205 25.00 -10.23 -6.52
C ARG A 205 25.21 -11.40 -5.55
N ALA A 206 24.48 -11.44 -4.45
CA ALA A 206 24.57 -12.51 -3.45
C ALA A 206 24.14 -13.87 -4.04
N LEU A 207 23.10 -13.90 -4.89
CA LEU A 207 22.68 -15.08 -5.64
C LEU A 207 23.79 -15.53 -6.62
N ARG A 208 24.35 -14.61 -7.42
CA ARG A 208 25.44 -14.93 -8.36
C ARG A 208 26.70 -15.48 -7.68
N LEU A 209 27.00 -15.02 -6.46
CA LEU A 209 28.14 -15.47 -5.68
C LEU A 209 27.84 -16.71 -4.81
N GLY A 210 26.60 -17.19 -4.81
CA GLY A 210 26.17 -18.34 -4.00
C GLY A 210 26.10 -18.08 -2.49
N TYR A 211 25.97 -16.81 -2.07
CA TYR A 211 25.74 -16.46 -0.66
C TYR A 211 24.28 -16.65 -0.25
N LEU A 212 23.36 -16.53 -1.22
CA LEU A 212 21.94 -16.80 -1.10
C LEU A 212 21.55 -17.79 -2.21
N THR A 213 20.46 -18.54 -2.00
CA THR A 213 19.84 -19.36 -3.05
C THR A 213 18.48 -18.79 -3.42
N GLN A 214 18.01 -19.08 -4.64
CA GLN A 214 16.68 -18.64 -5.09
C GLN A 214 15.57 -19.23 -4.21
N GLU A 215 15.74 -20.47 -3.73
CA GLU A 215 14.82 -21.13 -2.80
C GLU A 215 14.61 -20.33 -1.51
N MET A 216 15.66 -19.67 -0.99
CA MET A 216 15.52 -18.82 0.19
C MET A 216 14.64 -17.61 -0.09
N ILE A 217 14.78 -17.00 -1.28
CA ILE A 217 14.01 -15.82 -1.70
C ILE A 217 12.55 -16.20 -1.92
N ASP A 218 12.31 -17.24 -2.73
CA ASP A 218 10.97 -17.70 -3.10
C ASP A 218 10.22 -18.28 -1.88
N GLY A 219 10.95 -18.91 -0.96
CA GLY A 219 10.43 -19.42 0.32
C GLY A 219 10.23 -18.37 1.41
N TYR A 220 10.59 -17.10 1.18
CA TYR A 220 10.54 -16.02 2.18
C TYR A 220 11.27 -16.38 3.49
N GLU A 221 12.46 -16.95 3.39
CA GLU A 221 13.23 -17.42 4.55
C GLU A 221 13.42 -16.29 5.60
N PRO A 222 13.00 -16.47 6.87
CA PRO A 222 13.01 -15.41 7.87
C PRO A 222 14.39 -14.79 8.11
N LEU A 223 15.46 -15.56 7.93
CA LEU A 223 16.84 -15.10 8.09
C LEU A 223 17.18 -13.96 7.12
N LEU A 224 16.55 -13.91 5.94
CA LEU A 224 16.81 -12.89 4.92
C LEU A 224 16.50 -11.48 5.40
N MET A 225 15.57 -11.35 6.36
CA MET A 225 15.29 -10.07 6.99
C MET A 225 16.53 -9.46 7.65
N PHE A 226 17.46 -10.29 8.13
CA PHE A 226 18.72 -9.89 8.75
C PHE A 226 19.89 -9.88 7.76
N THR A 227 19.96 -10.91 6.91
CA THR A 227 21.10 -11.09 6.00
C THR A 227 21.11 -10.01 4.91
N ILE A 228 19.95 -9.70 4.32
CA ILE A 228 19.88 -8.74 3.20
C ILE A 228 20.33 -7.33 3.64
N PRO A 229 19.80 -6.73 4.74
CA PRO A 229 20.25 -5.41 5.17
C PRO A 229 21.75 -5.35 5.48
N ARG A 230 22.32 -6.40 6.09
CA ARG A 230 23.76 -6.47 6.39
C ARG A 230 24.59 -6.51 5.11
N LEU A 231 24.20 -7.33 4.14
CA LEU A 231 24.85 -7.37 2.83
C LEU A 231 24.70 -6.06 2.05
N ALA A 232 23.56 -5.37 2.21
CA ALA A 232 23.27 -4.12 1.52
C ALA A 232 24.14 -2.97 2.06
N ILE A 233 24.37 -2.92 3.37
CA ILE A 233 25.33 -1.98 3.97
C ILE A 233 26.73 -2.20 3.39
N ILE A 234 27.19 -3.44 3.32
CA ILE A 234 28.50 -3.79 2.74
C ILE A 234 28.55 -3.36 1.27
N SER A 235 27.52 -3.68 0.49
CA SER A 235 27.48 -3.38 -0.93
C SER A 235 27.40 -1.89 -1.20
N GLY A 236 26.61 -1.14 -0.42
CA GLY A 236 26.49 0.30 -0.57
C GLY A 236 27.76 1.06 -0.18
N LEU A 237 28.54 0.57 0.78
CA LEU A 237 29.81 1.21 1.18
C LEU A 237 31.00 0.81 0.29
N LEU A 238 31.03 -0.42 -0.24
CA LEU A 238 32.20 -0.96 -0.95
C LEU A 238 32.03 -1.06 -2.46
N ILE A 239 30.83 -1.39 -2.94
CA ILE A 239 30.57 -1.74 -4.33
C ILE A 239 29.92 -0.57 -5.07
N TYR A 240 29.01 0.12 -4.40
CA TYR A 240 28.24 1.25 -4.95
C TYR A 240 28.48 2.54 -4.13
N PRO A 241 29.73 3.07 -4.08
CA PRO A 241 30.07 4.22 -3.23
C PRO A 241 29.35 5.53 -3.60
N GLU A 242 28.86 5.63 -4.84
CA GLU A 242 28.04 6.76 -5.33
C GLU A 242 26.52 6.58 -5.07
N GLY A 243 26.14 5.46 -4.46
CA GLY A 243 24.75 5.07 -4.24
C GLY A 243 24.09 5.75 -3.03
N PRO A 244 22.96 5.22 -2.53
CA PRO A 244 22.19 5.83 -1.43
C PRO A 244 22.93 5.88 -0.09
N LEU A 245 24.01 5.10 0.07
CA LEU A 245 24.88 5.10 1.25
C LEU A 245 26.17 5.90 1.04
N SER A 246 26.25 6.71 -0.02
CA SER A 246 27.41 7.56 -0.28
C SER A 246 27.70 8.48 0.91
N LEU A 247 28.98 8.49 1.29
CA LEU A 247 29.50 9.26 2.42
C LEU A 247 30.21 10.55 1.98
N GLU A 248 30.21 10.85 0.68
CA GLU A 248 30.68 12.14 0.16
C GLU A 248 29.61 13.23 0.35
N ARG A 249 28.35 12.82 0.42
CA ARG A 249 27.19 13.70 0.59
C ARG A 249 26.88 13.91 2.06
N SER A 250 26.25 15.03 2.38
CA SER A 250 25.86 15.35 3.75
C SER A 250 24.76 14.39 4.25
N PRO A 251 24.66 14.12 5.57
CA PRO A 251 23.68 13.20 6.12
C PRO A 251 22.22 13.62 5.86
N GLU A 252 21.96 14.91 5.61
CA GLU A 252 20.63 15.44 5.26
C GLU A 252 20.17 15.00 3.87
N GLN A 253 21.10 14.66 2.97
CA GLN A 253 20.80 14.18 1.63
C GLN A 253 20.53 12.68 1.60
N MET A 254 20.99 11.96 2.64
CA MET A 254 20.75 10.53 2.82
C MET A 254 19.30 10.27 3.22
N SER A 255 18.81 9.07 2.91
CA SER A 255 17.50 8.63 3.38
C SER A 255 17.41 8.70 4.92
N ARG A 256 16.24 9.09 5.43
CA ARG A 256 15.91 9.14 6.86
C ARG A 256 16.19 7.82 7.59
N VAL A 257 16.13 6.71 6.86
CA VAL A 257 16.41 5.37 7.39
C VAL A 257 17.89 5.19 7.73
N PHE A 258 18.81 5.77 6.95
CA PHE A 258 20.26 5.60 7.14
C PHE A 258 20.98 6.82 7.73
N SER A 259 20.42 8.03 7.59
CA SER A 259 21.05 9.26 8.10
C SER A 259 21.42 9.24 9.60
N PRO A 260 20.64 8.61 10.52
CA PRO A 260 21.04 8.51 11.92
C PRO A 260 22.32 7.69 12.15
N PHE A 261 22.66 6.83 11.19
CA PHE A 261 23.81 5.93 11.26
C PHE A 261 25.03 6.44 10.50
N TYR A 262 24.97 7.66 9.92
CA TYR A 262 26.04 8.23 9.09
C TYR A 262 27.43 8.11 9.73
N ASN A 263 27.58 8.50 11.00
CA ASN A 263 28.85 8.42 11.71
C ASN A 263 29.35 6.98 11.92
N LEU A 264 28.44 6.01 12.03
CA LEU A 264 28.79 4.60 12.16
C LEU A 264 29.14 4.01 10.79
N LEU A 265 28.43 4.40 9.73
CA LEU A 265 28.74 4.03 8.35
C LEU A 265 30.11 4.55 7.92
N MET A 266 30.47 5.78 8.30
CA MET A 266 31.83 6.32 8.13
C MET A 266 32.86 5.36 8.74
N LYS A 267 32.70 4.99 10.01
CA LYS A 267 33.62 4.06 10.69
C LYS A 267 33.75 2.69 10.02
N ILE A 268 32.70 2.22 9.36
CA ILE A 268 32.68 0.94 8.64
C ILE A 268 33.36 1.08 7.26
N SER A 269 33.29 2.26 6.65
CA SER A 269 33.84 2.52 5.33
C SER A 269 35.37 2.44 5.34
N PRO A 270 36.00 1.68 4.41
CA PRO A 270 37.45 1.65 4.28
C PRO A 270 38.03 3.01 3.88
N GLN A 271 37.21 3.92 3.36
CA GLN A 271 37.63 5.22 2.85
C GLN A 271 37.70 6.30 3.96
N HIS A 272 37.01 6.13 5.10
CA HIS A 272 36.85 7.18 6.12
C HIS A 272 36.82 6.67 7.59
N PRO A 273 37.97 6.41 8.23
CA PRO A 273 38.01 5.91 9.60
C PRO A 273 37.70 6.99 10.68
N PRO A 274 37.44 6.59 11.95
CA PRO A 274 37.16 7.54 13.02
C PRO A 274 38.44 8.24 13.51
N GLY A 275 38.57 9.55 13.25
CA GLY A 275 39.57 10.41 13.89
C GLY A 275 39.80 11.72 13.13
N PRO A 276 40.08 12.84 13.82
CA PRO A 276 39.81 14.20 13.35
C PRO A 276 40.84 14.69 12.33
N TRP A 277 40.55 15.84 11.72
CA TRP A 277 41.34 16.62 10.76
C TRP A 277 40.91 16.43 9.30
N LEU A 278 40.13 17.41 8.83
CA LEU A 278 40.26 17.92 7.47
C LEU A 278 41.76 18.07 7.16
N GLU A 279 42.14 17.68 5.95
CA GLU A 279 43.48 17.77 5.36
C GLU A 279 44.43 16.59 5.66
N ALA A 280 44.29 15.52 4.87
CA ALA A 280 45.47 14.77 4.42
C ALA A 280 45.17 14.02 3.12
N THR A 281 46.17 13.96 2.26
CA THR A 281 46.22 13.40 0.90
C THR A 281 45.97 11.87 0.83
N PRO A 282 45.60 11.34 -0.36
CA PRO A 282 45.32 9.91 -0.54
C PRO A 282 46.63 9.12 -0.71
N GLY A 283 47.05 8.45 0.36
CA GLY A 283 48.18 7.50 0.42
C GLY A 283 47.78 6.19 1.12
N PRO A 284 48.70 5.23 1.39
CA PRO A 284 48.41 3.81 1.67
C PRO A 284 47.80 3.57 3.07
N ARG A 285 46.52 3.93 3.25
CA ARG A 285 45.79 4.00 4.54
C ARG A 285 45.32 2.67 5.12
N CYS A 286 45.16 1.61 4.34
CA CYS A 286 44.67 0.31 4.84
C CYS A 286 45.62 -0.34 5.86
N SER A 287 46.93 -0.08 5.74
CA SER A 287 47.95 -0.65 6.64
C SER A 287 47.91 -0.02 8.04
N GLU A 288 47.68 1.30 8.13
CA GLU A 288 47.50 2.03 9.40
C GLU A 288 46.21 1.61 10.09
N LEU A 289 45.10 1.49 9.35
CA LEU A 289 43.84 1.00 9.92
C LEU A 289 43.95 -0.41 10.49
N ARG A 290 44.66 -1.29 9.78
CA ARG A 290 44.92 -2.65 10.25
C ARG A 290 45.77 -2.68 11.51
N SER A 291 46.65 -1.69 11.72
CA SER A 291 47.53 -1.62 12.88
C SER A 291 46.79 -1.35 14.20
N HIS A 292 45.57 -0.80 14.14
CA HIS A 292 44.71 -0.59 15.32
C HIS A 292 44.08 -1.88 15.86
N TYR A 293 44.17 -2.99 15.12
CA TYR A 293 43.59 -4.26 15.52
C TYR A 293 44.69 -5.29 15.85
N SER A 294 44.51 -5.99 16.96
CA SER A 294 45.42 -7.05 17.41
C SER A 294 45.50 -8.24 16.45
N SER A 295 44.42 -8.50 15.69
CA SER A 295 44.40 -9.55 14.68
C SER A 295 43.39 -9.27 13.57
N THR A 296 43.50 -10.01 12.45
CA THR A 296 42.51 -9.95 11.37
C THR A 296 41.14 -10.47 11.84
N ARG A 297 41.12 -11.43 12.78
CA ARG A 297 39.88 -11.92 13.39
C ARG A 297 39.19 -10.83 14.20
N ASP A 298 39.94 -10.04 14.97
CA ASP A 298 39.39 -8.96 15.77
C ASP A 298 38.82 -7.86 14.88
N MET A 299 39.53 -7.49 13.82
CA MET A 299 39.04 -6.53 12.82
C MET A 299 37.75 -7.00 12.16
N LEU A 300 37.69 -8.26 11.69
CA LEU A 300 36.49 -8.82 11.07
C LEU A 300 35.32 -8.90 12.06
N HIS A 301 35.59 -9.29 13.31
CA HIS A 301 34.58 -9.32 14.36
C HIS A 301 34.04 -7.92 14.64
N THR A 302 34.89 -6.90 14.78
CA THR A 302 34.46 -5.52 14.98
C THR A 302 33.62 -5.02 13.80
N LEU A 303 34.05 -5.28 12.56
CA LEU A 303 33.30 -4.90 11.37
C LEU A 303 31.92 -5.56 11.35
N PHE A 304 31.86 -6.87 11.62
CA PHE A 304 30.61 -7.61 11.70
C PHE A 304 29.68 -7.05 12.78
N VAL A 305 30.20 -6.74 13.97
CA VAL A 305 29.42 -6.16 15.07
C VAL A 305 28.88 -4.78 14.70
N CYS A 306 29.68 -3.92 14.04
CA CYS A 306 29.22 -2.60 13.61
C CYS A 306 28.13 -2.68 12.54
N ILE A 307 28.31 -3.49 11.50
CA ILE A 307 27.33 -3.67 10.43
C ILE A 307 26.04 -4.29 10.97
N SER A 308 26.16 -5.32 11.81
CA SER A 308 25.01 -5.95 12.45
C SER A 308 24.29 -4.96 13.37
N GLY A 309 25.03 -4.16 14.13
CA GLY A 309 24.45 -3.10 14.97
C GLY A 309 23.62 -2.08 14.18
N VAL A 310 24.10 -1.62 13.02
CA VAL A 310 23.31 -0.75 12.14
C VAL A 310 22.07 -1.49 11.61
N ALA A 311 22.25 -2.69 11.06
CA ALA A 311 21.16 -3.48 10.48
C ALA A 311 20.05 -3.82 11.50
N ASP A 312 20.42 -4.18 12.71
CA ASP A 312 19.48 -4.54 13.78
C ASP A 312 18.75 -3.29 14.30
N GLN A 313 19.43 -2.13 14.36
CA GLN A 313 18.78 -0.85 14.68
C GLN A 313 17.85 -0.37 13.56
N LEU A 314 18.17 -0.64 12.29
CA LEU A 314 17.26 -0.40 11.17
C LEU A 314 15.97 -1.19 11.32
N GLN A 315 16.08 -2.49 11.64
CA GLN A 315 14.93 -3.34 11.87
C GLN A 315 14.08 -2.91 13.07
N THR A 316 14.72 -2.36 14.12
CA THR A 316 14.02 -1.98 15.34
C THR A 316 13.37 -0.59 15.21
N ASN A 317 14.11 0.40 14.73
CA ASN A 317 13.68 1.80 14.73
C ASN A 317 12.94 2.20 13.44
N PHE A 318 13.19 1.49 12.34
CA PHE A 318 12.61 1.76 11.01
C PHE A 318 11.92 0.51 10.46
N ALA A 319 11.29 -0.27 11.35
CA ALA A 319 10.71 -1.58 11.04
C ALA A 319 9.70 -1.54 9.87
N SER A 320 8.91 -0.46 9.78
CA SER A 320 7.90 -0.27 8.74
C SER A 320 8.56 0.00 7.38
N ASP A 321 9.46 0.98 7.30
CA ASP A 321 10.21 1.28 6.08
C ASP A 321 11.02 0.08 5.58
N LEU A 322 11.68 -0.65 6.48
CA LEU A 322 12.48 -1.80 6.10
C LEU A 322 11.61 -2.96 5.59
N ARG A 323 10.44 -3.19 6.20
CA ARG A 323 9.45 -4.16 5.70
C ARG A 323 8.96 -3.77 4.31
N SER A 324 8.69 -2.48 4.08
CA SER A 324 8.30 -1.93 2.78
C SER A 324 9.34 -2.16 1.69
N ILE A 325 10.60 -1.84 2.01
CA ILE A 325 11.75 -2.05 1.12
C ILE A 325 11.89 -3.53 0.78
N LEU A 326 11.95 -4.39 1.80
CA LEU A 326 12.12 -5.84 1.60
C LEU A 326 10.96 -6.44 0.81
N LYS A 327 9.70 -6.09 1.12
CA LYS A 327 8.52 -6.54 0.38
C LYS A 327 8.62 -6.20 -1.11
N THR A 328 9.14 -5.01 -1.44
CA THR A 328 9.36 -4.59 -2.82
C THR A 328 10.50 -5.38 -3.47
N VAL A 329 11.62 -5.56 -2.76
CA VAL A 329 12.78 -6.34 -3.23
C VAL A 329 12.38 -7.79 -3.52
N PHE A 330 11.65 -8.45 -2.62
CA PHE A 330 11.16 -9.82 -2.82
C PHE A 330 10.25 -9.91 -4.03
N LYS A 331 9.34 -8.96 -4.24
CA LYS A 331 8.48 -8.93 -5.43
C LYS A 331 9.26 -8.80 -6.74
N ILE A 332 10.41 -8.11 -6.73
CA ILE A 332 11.24 -7.90 -7.92
C ILE A 332 12.12 -9.12 -8.20
N VAL A 333 12.69 -9.72 -7.16
CA VAL A 333 13.72 -10.78 -7.28
C VAL A 333 13.15 -12.21 -7.22
N ALA A 334 11.94 -12.38 -6.68
CA ALA A 334 11.29 -13.69 -6.69
C ALA A 334 11.04 -14.19 -8.12
N SER A 335 11.13 -15.50 -8.30
CA SER A 335 10.84 -16.12 -9.59
C SER A 335 9.41 -15.81 -10.04
N PRO A 336 9.16 -15.54 -11.33
CA PRO A 336 7.78 -15.46 -11.81
C PRO A 336 7.09 -16.79 -11.51
N ALA A 337 5.93 -16.74 -10.86
CA ALA A 337 5.14 -17.95 -10.63
C ALA A 337 4.87 -18.59 -12.00
N GLU A 338 5.37 -19.80 -12.20
CA GLU A 338 5.05 -20.59 -13.40
C GLU A 338 3.53 -20.70 -13.46
N THR A 339 2.94 -19.93 -14.37
CA THR A 339 1.57 -20.17 -14.81
C THR A 339 1.66 -21.47 -15.58
N SER A 340 1.32 -22.57 -14.93
CA SER A 340 1.03 -23.84 -15.57
C SER A 340 -0.22 -23.65 -16.45
N GLU A 341 -0.02 -23.02 -17.60
CA GLU A 341 -0.87 -23.27 -18.75
C GLU A 341 -0.64 -24.74 -19.12
N GLU A 342 -1.54 -25.60 -18.67
CA GLU A 342 -1.76 -26.90 -19.30
C GLU A 342 -2.13 -26.64 -20.77
N THR A 343 -1.11 -26.50 -21.62
CA THR A 343 -1.22 -26.83 -23.04
C THR A 343 -1.46 -28.33 -23.14
N GLY A 344 -2.71 -28.74 -22.89
CA GLY A 344 -3.26 -30.03 -23.29
C GLY A 344 -3.45 -30.06 -24.80
N GLY A 345 -2.34 -30.01 -25.54
CA GLY A 345 -2.28 -30.13 -26.99
C GLY A 345 -1.67 -31.45 -27.42
N GLY A 346 -2.51 -32.48 -27.52
CA GLY A 346 -2.42 -33.52 -28.56
C GLY A 346 -1.55 -34.76 -28.28
N SER A 347 -2.17 -35.93 -28.40
CA SER A 347 -1.70 -36.88 -29.41
C SER A 347 -2.83 -37.81 -29.85
N SER A 348 -2.98 -37.89 -31.16
CA SER A 348 -3.84 -38.80 -31.89
C SER A 348 -3.40 -40.26 -31.71
N ALA A 349 -4.38 -41.15 -31.54
CA ALA A 349 -4.44 -42.48 -32.16
C ALA A 349 -5.90 -42.92 -32.18
#